data_AF-A0A1F2TFE8-F1
#
_entry.id   AF-A0A1F2TFE8-F1
#
_cell.length_a   1.000
_cell.length_b   1.000
_cell.length_c   1.000
_cell.angle_alpha   90.00
_cell.angle_beta   90.00
_cell.angle_gamma   90.00
#
_symmetry.space_group_name_H-M   'P 1'
#
loop_
_entity.id
_entity.type
_entity.pdbx_description
1 polymer ?
#
loop_
_entity_poly.entity_id
_entity_poly.type
_entity_poly.pdbx_seq_one_letter_code
_entity_poly.pdbx_strand_id
1 'polypeptide(L)'
;MADPRNVQQCRWAEPTLFQENPLWTAFEEYPWSCKADGVARPVEDTERCATCGRWAPREPSGVAGAAPADLCHCDCGDGCCHK
;
A
#
# COMPACT_ATOMS: atom_id res chain seq x y z
N MET A 1 -9.50 5.57 19.48
CA MET A 1 -9.01 4.31 18.87
C MET A 1 -9.17 4.49 17.37
N ALA A 2 -8.07 4.51 16.61
CA ALA A 2 -8.16 4.63 15.16
C ALA A 2 -8.86 3.39 14.59
N ASP A 3 -9.87 3.57 13.74
CA ASP A 3 -10.52 2.43 13.09
C ASP A 3 -9.50 1.77 12.14
N PRO A 4 -9.25 0.46 12.25
CA PRO A 4 -8.28 -0.23 11.40
C PRO A 4 -8.71 -0.27 9.93
N ARG A 5 -9.95 0.12 9.60
CA ARG A 5 -10.48 0.20 8.22
C ARG A 5 -10.41 1.61 7.65
N ASN A 6 -9.49 2.44 8.14
CA ASN A 6 -9.21 3.73 7.52
C ASN A 6 -8.64 3.54 6.09
N VAL A 7 -8.68 4.61 5.31
CA VAL A 7 -8.24 4.59 3.91
C VAL A 7 -6.74 4.28 3.75
N GLN A 8 -5.90 4.70 4.71
CA GLN A 8 -4.45 4.47 4.67
C GLN A 8 -4.09 2.99 4.85
N GLN A 9 -4.89 2.28 5.65
CA GLN A 9 -4.78 0.85 5.93
C GLN A 9 -5.46 -0.01 4.84
N CYS A 10 -6.01 0.61 3.79
CA CYS A 10 -6.75 -0.07 2.74
C CYS A 10 -5.81 -0.39 1.56
N ARG A 11 -5.72 -1.67 1.16
CA ARG A 11 -4.89 -2.16 0.06
C ARG A 11 -5.21 -1.48 -1.28
N TRP A 12 -6.50 -1.20 -1.50
CA TRP A 12 -7.02 -0.67 -2.77
C TRP A 12 -7.08 0.85 -2.81
N ALA A 13 -6.81 1.52 -1.68
CA ALA A 13 -6.81 2.96 -1.63
C ALA A 13 -5.46 3.49 -2.08
N GLU A 14 -5.44 4.24 -3.17
CA GLU A 14 -4.25 4.91 -3.66
C GLU A 14 -4.43 6.42 -3.51
N PRO A 15 -3.35 7.19 -3.29
CA PRO A 15 -3.44 8.64 -3.30
C PRO A 15 -3.97 9.13 -4.65
N THR A 16 -4.97 10.01 -4.62
CA THR A 16 -5.58 10.56 -5.84
C THR A 16 -4.56 11.29 -6.70
N LEU A 17 -3.54 11.89 -6.07
CA LEU A 17 -2.43 12.55 -6.74
C LEU A 17 -1.69 11.66 -7.75
N PHE A 18 -1.66 10.33 -7.53
CA PHE A 18 -1.01 9.37 -8.43
C PHE A 18 -1.97 8.75 -9.46
N GLN A 19 -3.23 9.18 -9.49
CA GLN A 19 -4.20 8.69 -10.48
C GLN A 19 -4.03 9.38 -11.82
N GLU A 20 -4.66 8.81 -12.84
CA GLU A 20 -4.67 9.38 -14.19
C GLU A 20 -5.58 10.62 -14.29
N ASN A 21 -5.41 11.40 -15.35
CA ASN A 21 -6.29 12.50 -15.69
C ASN A 21 -7.71 11.99 -16.00
N PRO A 22 -8.78 12.55 -15.40
CA PRO A 22 -8.86 13.80 -14.64
C PRO A 22 -8.83 13.67 -13.11
N LEU A 23 -8.61 12.48 -12.55
CA LEU A 23 -8.72 12.27 -11.11
C LEU A 23 -7.65 13.01 -10.31
N TRP A 24 -6.41 13.09 -10.81
CA TRP A 24 -5.33 13.78 -10.08
C TRP A 24 -5.62 15.25 -9.77
N THR A 25 -6.44 15.94 -10.57
CA THR A 25 -6.79 17.35 -10.31
C THR A 25 -7.74 17.50 -9.13
N ALA A 26 -8.48 16.45 -8.80
CA ALA A 26 -9.42 16.43 -7.69
C ALA A 26 -8.76 16.03 -6.35
N PHE A 27 -7.41 15.94 -6.28
CA PHE A 27 -6.71 15.46 -5.07
C PHE A 27 -6.92 16.37 -3.86
N GLU A 28 -7.16 17.66 -4.08
CA GLU A 28 -7.40 18.63 -3.00
C GLU A 28 -8.74 18.39 -2.30
N GLU A 29 -9.76 18.00 -3.07
CA GLU A 29 -11.10 17.68 -2.57
C GLU A 29 -11.18 16.22 -2.10
N TYR A 30 -10.53 15.30 -2.83
CA TYR A 30 -10.54 13.87 -2.59
C TYR A 30 -9.10 13.33 -2.56
N PRO A 31 -8.41 13.34 -1.41
CA PRO A 31 -7.01 12.94 -1.33
C PRO A 31 -6.74 11.47 -1.62
N TRP A 32 -7.78 10.62 -1.54
CA TRP A 32 -7.69 9.17 -1.77
C TRP A 32 -8.68 8.71 -2.83
N SER A 33 -8.27 7.69 -3.58
CA SER A 33 -9.07 7.03 -4.59
C SER A 33 -9.05 5.51 -4.39
N CYS A 34 -10.20 4.86 -4.53
CA CYS A 34 -10.34 3.42 -4.47
C CYS A 34 -10.20 2.79 -5.86
N LYS A 35 -9.36 1.76 -6.00
CA LYS A 35 -9.15 1.04 -7.28
C LYS A 35 -9.51 -0.46 -7.22
N ALA A 36 -10.41 -0.85 -6.32
CA ALA A 36 -10.75 -2.25 -6.06
C ALA A 36 -11.31 -3.00 -7.29
N ASP A 37 -12.01 -2.29 -8.18
CA ASP A 37 -12.63 -2.85 -9.39
C ASP A 37 -11.82 -2.52 -10.67
N GLY A 38 -10.56 -2.08 -10.52
CA GLY A 38 -9.71 -1.63 -11.62
C GLY A 38 -9.99 -0.20 -12.10
N VAL A 39 -11.12 0.39 -11.72
CA VAL A 39 -11.47 1.79 -11.97
C VAL A 39 -11.23 2.59 -10.69
N ALA A 40 -10.43 3.65 -10.79
CA ALA A 40 -10.19 4.57 -9.69
C ALA A 40 -11.43 5.44 -9.45
N ARG A 41 -11.90 5.48 -8.20
CA ARG A 41 -13.02 6.33 -7.76
C ARG A 41 -12.63 7.14 -6.55
N PRO A 42 -12.99 8.43 -6.46
CA PRO A 42 -12.66 9.25 -5.30
C PRO A 42 -13.32 8.69 -4.04
N VAL A 43 -12.59 8.76 -2.93
CA VAL A 43 -13.05 8.37 -1.60
C VAL A 43 -13.40 9.64 -0.84
N GLU A 44 -14.68 9.81 -0.51
CA GLU A 44 -15.18 10.96 0.26
C GLU A 44 -14.83 10.85 1.75
N ASP A 45 -14.92 9.63 2.30
CA ASP A 45 -14.67 9.36 3.72
C ASP A 45 -13.33 8.66 3.91
N THR A 46 -12.35 9.37 4.49
CA THR A 46 -11.01 8.81 4.73
C THR A 46 -10.92 8.00 6.02
N GLU A 47 -11.86 8.22 6.96
CA GLU A 47 -11.94 7.52 8.23
C GLU A 47 -12.38 6.07 8.06
N ARG A 48 -13.21 5.80 7.05
CA ARG A 48 -13.66 4.48 6.67
C ARG A 48 -13.49 4.33 5.17
N CYS A 49 -12.67 3.38 4.75
CA CYS A 49 -12.56 2.94 3.36
C CYS A 49 -13.85 2.20 2.90
N ALA A 50 -15.03 2.69 3.27
CA ALA A 50 -16.34 2.10 3.04
C ALA A 50 -16.78 2.18 1.57
N THR A 51 -16.25 3.16 0.83
CA THR A 51 -16.44 3.27 -0.62
C THR A 51 -15.64 2.22 -1.41
N CYS A 52 -14.60 1.63 -0.81
CA CYS A 52 -14.05 0.39 -1.34
C CYS A 52 -14.91 -0.79 -0.91
N GLY A 53 -15.85 -1.20 -1.77
CA GLY A 53 -16.70 -2.37 -1.54
C GLY A 53 -15.94 -3.69 -1.28
N ARG A 54 -14.62 -3.71 -1.47
CA ARG A 54 -13.72 -4.83 -1.18
C ARG A 54 -12.60 -4.43 -0.21
N TRP A 55 -12.92 -3.90 0.96
CA TRP A 55 -11.89 -3.58 1.95
C TRP A 55 -10.94 -4.77 2.17
N ALA A 56 -9.64 -4.51 2.05
CA ALA A 56 -8.59 -5.46 2.39
C ALA A 56 -7.45 -4.68 3.07
N PRO A 57 -6.83 -5.24 4.11
CA PRO A 57 -5.73 -4.58 4.79
C PRO A 57 -4.55 -4.40 3.82
N ARG A 58 -3.98 -3.19 3.80
CA ARG A 58 -2.72 -2.90 3.15
C ARG A 58 -1.67 -3.73 3.88
N GLU A 59 -1.02 -4.62 3.14
CA GLU A 59 0.09 -5.37 3.71
C GLU A 59 1.13 -4.35 4.17
N PRO A 60 1.66 -4.47 5.40
CA PRO A 60 2.74 -3.59 5.80
C PRO A 60 3.82 -3.74 4.74
N SER A 61 4.27 -2.64 4.15
CA SER A 61 5.45 -2.61 3.28
C SER A 61 6.70 -2.90 4.13
N GLY A 62 6.73 -4.06 4.77
CA GLY A 62 7.91 -4.71 5.30
C GLY A 62 8.09 -5.92 4.42
N VAL A 63 9.16 -5.89 3.63
CA VAL A 63 9.66 -6.99 2.79
C VAL A 63 8.74 -7.44 1.64
N ALA A 64 8.86 -6.75 0.51
CA ALA A 64 8.86 -7.46 -0.77
C ALA A 64 9.97 -8.53 -0.70
N GLY A 65 9.57 -9.76 -0.41
CA GLY A 65 10.48 -10.89 -0.22
C GLY A 65 10.37 -11.49 1.17
N ALA A 66 9.41 -12.41 1.33
CA ALA A 66 9.75 -13.63 2.03
C ALA A 66 10.92 -14.28 1.26
N ALA A 67 12.15 -13.84 1.52
CA ALA A 67 13.30 -14.70 1.32
C ALA A 67 13.12 -15.83 2.33
N PRO A 68 13.04 -17.11 1.91
CA PRO A 68 13.21 -18.20 2.86
C PRO A 68 14.54 -17.97 3.60
N ALA A 69 14.58 -18.33 4.89
CA ALA A 69 15.70 -18.16 5.80
C ALA A 69 16.93 -19.01 5.42
N ASP A 70 17.44 -18.86 4.19
CA ASP A 70 18.57 -19.61 3.63
C ASP A 70 19.41 -18.73 2.68
N LEU A 71 19.58 -17.45 3.02
CA LEU A 71 20.64 -16.64 2.43
C LEU A 71 21.69 -16.42 3.52
N CYS A 72 22.55 -17.42 3.68
CA CYS A 72 23.88 -17.23 4.24
C CYS A 72 24.48 -15.96 3.64
N HIS A 73 24.69 -14.98 4.50
CA HIS A 73 25.29 -13.71 4.17
C HIS A 73 26.78 -13.96 3.92
N CYS A 74 27.18 -14.08 2.65
CA CYS A 74 28.58 -13.94 2.27
C CYS A 74 28.83 -12.45 2.00
N ASP A 75 29.27 -11.73 3.02
CA ASP A 75 29.91 -10.43 2.83
C ASP A 75 31.22 -10.65 2.07
N CYS A 76 31.27 -10.17 0.83
CA CYS A 76 32.47 -10.27 0.00
C CYS A 76 33.41 -9.13 0.41
N GLY A 77 34.18 -9.34 1.49
CA GLY A 77 35.02 -8.29 2.06
C GLY A 77 36.26 -8.76 2.82
N ASP A 78 36.13 -9.68 3.80
CA ASP A 78 37.28 -10.24 4.51
C ASP A 78 36.89 -11.53 5.27
N GLY A 79 37.44 -12.68 4.87
CA GLY A 79 37.45 -13.89 5.69
C GLY A 79 36.40 -14.95 5.38
N CYS A 80 36.78 -15.92 4.53
CA CYS A 80 36.05 -17.17 4.32
C CYS A 80 35.77 -17.93 5.63
N CYS A 81 34.61 -18.61 5.68
CA CYS A 81 34.15 -19.49 6.75
C CYS A 81 35.23 -20.50 7.19
N HIS A 82 35.51 -20.56 8.51
CA HIS A 82 36.15 -21.74 9.10
C HIS A 82 35.08 -22.72 9.63
N LYS A 83 35.43 -23.99 9.44
CA LYS A 83 34.66 -25.24 9.55
C LYS A 83 33.87 -25.43 10.85
#